data_AF-A0AAN8PZ50-F1
#
_entry.id   AF-A0AAN8PZ50-F1
#
_cell.length_a   1.000
_cell.length_b   1.000
_cell.length_c   1.000
_cell.angle_alpha   90.00
_cell.angle_beta   90.00
_cell.angle_gamma   90.00
#
_symmetry.space_group_name_H-M   'P 1'
#
loop_
_entity.id
_entity.type
_entity.pdbx_description
1 polymer ?
#
loop_
_entity_poly.entity_id
_entity_poly.type
_entity_poly.pdbx_seq_one_letter_code
_entity_poly.pdbx_strand_id
1 'polypeptide(L)'
;MPNLEAIGVQVYHCNKCEELQVEPIRCLDCDAIYCRACLDEAHNSRHLHMFEIFKNGVFIEYFPETKSWNRQDNHECGTIYDKGMIILDSRGRQHKRNVEFCGCEGEAETLLKHLLWPASPKRPAIAFQFGLLDWLNALMLECHVSAHGFCEALRYLLPNHQRGLIVSEVKDVYKVLMNESLVEYRNFTYKMSYSTQTFPDLDDGTICPGCFGPTNPSKMISLDADFQLVKNTTSPNHTNHFFTQQEEVDDFMIKYSPSEKNVTNDRDCNDFQADSRIRSKNKNTKLDEIAVFGSVCRHEFSNTFFNLKHGERLGYSVFLLEKLLYIMYDIACKLESHLKKNERSDILNQIELLIPIFHCYGHKLSCQIVYNPRRQPGLGLTDGECVERLWSFLGKFSNISKEMTPEHRTDLLEDALAH
;
A
#
# COMPACT_ATOMS: atom_id res chain seq x y z
N MET A 1 12.65 -60.47 -8.13
CA MET A 1 11.23 -60.06 -8.02
C MET A 1 10.56 -60.36 -9.35
N PRO A 2 9.28 -60.77 -9.40
CA PRO A 2 8.57 -60.95 -10.67
C PRO A 2 8.60 -59.64 -11.45
N ASN A 3 8.61 -59.71 -12.79
CA ASN A 3 8.55 -58.53 -13.64
C ASN A 3 7.16 -57.87 -13.45
N LEU A 4 7.05 -56.88 -12.55
CA LEU A 4 5.78 -56.28 -12.11
C LEU A 4 5.00 -55.65 -13.28
N GLU A 5 5.69 -55.20 -14.31
CA GLU A 5 5.09 -54.71 -15.57
C GLU A 5 4.32 -55.81 -16.31
N ALA A 6 4.74 -57.08 -16.19
CA ALA A 6 4.08 -58.21 -16.85
C ALA A 6 2.70 -58.54 -16.24
N ILE A 7 2.34 -57.92 -15.11
CA ILE A 7 1.06 -58.08 -14.41
C ILE A 7 0.18 -56.81 -14.55
N GLY A 8 0.59 -55.83 -15.36
CA GLY A 8 -0.18 -54.61 -15.62
C GLY A 8 -0.18 -53.59 -14.48
N VAL A 9 0.73 -53.73 -13.50
CA VAL A 9 0.88 -52.78 -12.39
C VAL A 9 1.76 -51.63 -12.86
N GLN A 10 1.21 -50.41 -12.86
CA GLN A 10 1.97 -49.21 -13.21
C GLN A 10 3.02 -48.93 -12.13
N VAL A 11 4.29 -48.89 -12.53
CA VAL A 11 5.45 -48.66 -11.65
C VAL A 11 6.25 -47.46 -12.16
N TYR A 12 6.98 -46.81 -11.25
CA TYR A 12 7.77 -45.63 -11.56
C TYR A 12 9.15 -45.73 -10.89
N HIS A 13 10.18 -45.21 -11.54
CA HIS A 13 11.51 -45.14 -10.95
C HIS A 13 11.65 -43.94 -10.01
N CYS A 14 12.28 -44.16 -8.85
CA CYS A 14 12.73 -43.07 -7.99
C CYS A 14 13.84 -42.28 -8.69
N ASN A 15 13.71 -40.96 -8.83
CA ASN A 15 14.71 -40.08 -9.44
C ASN A 15 16.06 -40.04 -8.71
N LYS A 16 16.15 -40.56 -7.47
CA LYS A 16 17.38 -40.53 -6.66
C LYS A 16 18.09 -41.88 -6.55
N CYS A 17 17.37 -42.95 -6.19
CA CYS A 17 17.96 -44.29 -6.03
C CYS A 17 17.68 -45.24 -7.20
N GLU A 18 16.90 -44.80 -8.20
CA GLU A 18 16.49 -45.58 -9.39
C GLU A 18 15.65 -46.84 -9.10
N GLU A 19 15.35 -47.12 -7.82
CA GLU A 19 14.51 -48.26 -7.43
C GLU A 19 13.06 -48.08 -7.91
N LEU A 20 12.48 -49.18 -8.40
CA LEU A 20 11.09 -49.26 -8.83
C LEU A 20 10.12 -49.10 -7.65
N GLN A 21 9.16 -48.20 -7.80
CA GLN A 21 8.11 -47.90 -6.82
C GLN A 21 6.73 -48.23 -7.40
N VAL A 22 5.91 -48.92 -6.60
CA VAL A 22 4.50 -49.20 -6.92
C VAL A 22 3.58 -48.08 -6.44
N GLU A 23 3.93 -47.44 -5.32
CA GLU A 23 3.29 -46.23 -4.80
C GLU A 23 4.32 -45.08 -4.72
N PRO A 24 4.85 -44.61 -5.87
CA PRO A 24 5.77 -43.47 -5.89
C PRO A 24 5.14 -42.21 -5.31
N ILE A 25 6.00 -41.33 -4.80
CA ILE A 25 5.62 -39.99 -4.34
C ILE A 25 6.19 -38.98 -5.32
N ARG A 26 5.33 -38.19 -5.94
CA ARG A 26 5.71 -37.09 -6.81
C ARG A 26 5.78 -35.79 -6.01
N CYS A 27 6.89 -35.09 -6.09
CA CYS A 27 7.00 -33.70 -5.64
C CYS A 27 6.65 -32.76 -6.79
N LEU A 28 5.65 -31.91 -6.58
CA LEU A 28 5.15 -30.99 -7.62
C LEU A 28 6.09 -29.81 -7.87
N ASP A 29 6.89 -29.45 -6.87
CA ASP A 29 7.83 -28.33 -6.96
C ASP A 29 9.15 -28.72 -7.61
N CYS A 30 9.59 -29.98 -7.40
CA CYS A 30 10.78 -30.53 -8.05
C CYS A 30 10.48 -31.14 -9.42
N ASP A 31 9.20 -31.37 -9.74
CA ASP A 31 8.75 -32.17 -10.89
C ASP A 31 9.48 -33.53 -10.97
N ALA A 32 9.52 -34.23 -9.83
CA ALA A 32 10.29 -35.46 -9.68
C ALA A 32 9.58 -36.49 -8.79
N ILE A 33 9.87 -37.76 -9.03
CA ILE A 33 9.33 -38.92 -8.33
C ILE A 33 10.36 -39.48 -7.34
N TYR A 34 9.91 -39.84 -6.15
CA TYR A 34 10.74 -40.36 -5.08
C TYR A 34 10.11 -41.60 -4.43
N CYS A 35 10.95 -42.49 -3.92
CA CYS A 35 10.56 -43.40 -2.84
C CYS A 35 10.50 -42.63 -1.52
N ARG A 36 9.84 -43.17 -0.48
CA ARG A 36 9.70 -42.49 0.83
C ARG A 36 11.04 -42.06 1.44
N ALA A 37 12.03 -42.96 1.48
CA ALA A 37 13.33 -42.66 2.08
C ALA A 37 14.07 -41.54 1.32
N CYS A 38 14.06 -41.57 -0.02
CA CYS A 38 14.70 -40.55 -0.83
C CYS A 38 13.96 -39.21 -0.77
N LEU A 39 12.64 -39.23 -0.57
CA LEU A 39 11.83 -38.03 -0.39
C LEU A 39 12.29 -37.27 0.87
N ASP A 40 12.34 -37.96 2.00
CA ASP A 40 12.70 -37.38 3.30
C ASP A 40 14.11 -36.78 3.28
N GLU A 41 15.06 -37.49 2.66
CA GLU A 41 16.43 -37.02 2.54
C GLU A 41 16.54 -35.80 1.60
N ALA A 42 15.84 -35.82 0.46
CA ALA A 42 15.89 -34.74 -0.52
C ALA A 42 15.12 -33.47 -0.09
N HIS A 43 14.13 -33.61 0.81
CA HIS A 43 13.24 -32.52 1.23
C HIS A 43 13.37 -32.15 2.70
N ASN A 44 14.43 -32.60 3.39
CA ASN A 44 14.67 -32.28 4.79
C ASN A 44 14.74 -30.77 5.08
N SER A 45 15.15 -29.96 4.09
CA SER A 45 15.18 -28.49 4.16
C SER A 45 14.16 -27.79 3.26
N ARG A 46 13.30 -28.55 2.57
CA ARG A 46 12.33 -28.04 1.59
C ARG A 46 10.91 -28.15 2.14
N HIS A 47 10.68 -27.45 3.24
CA HIS A 47 9.47 -27.61 4.06
C HIS A 47 8.16 -27.25 3.33
N LEU A 48 8.19 -26.40 2.31
CA LEU A 48 6.99 -25.90 1.61
C LEU A 48 6.74 -26.57 0.25
N HIS A 49 7.37 -27.73 -0.01
CA HIS A 49 7.08 -28.50 -1.20
C HIS A 49 5.78 -29.30 -1.02
N MET A 50 5.04 -29.44 -2.12
CA MET A 50 3.82 -30.23 -2.18
C MET A 50 4.06 -31.61 -2.79
N PHE A 51 3.30 -32.59 -2.32
CA PHE A 51 3.47 -33.98 -2.72
C PHE A 51 2.15 -34.66 -3.09
N GLU A 52 2.25 -35.64 -3.97
CA GLU A 52 1.18 -36.56 -4.32
C GLU A 52 1.71 -37.98 -4.30
N ILE A 53 0.89 -38.94 -3.89
CA ILE A 53 1.23 -40.36 -3.91
C ILE A 53 0.37 -41.07 -4.97
N PHE A 54 0.99 -41.94 -5.74
CA PHE A 54 0.27 -42.75 -6.70
C PHE A 54 -0.41 -43.92 -5.99
N LYS A 55 -1.75 -43.96 -6.07
CA LYS A 55 -2.57 -45.05 -5.51
C LYS A 55 -3.72 -45.35 -6.45
N ASN A 56 -4.02 -46.64 -6.63
CA ASN A 56 -5.17 -47.09 -7.42
C ASN A 56 -5.26 -46.48 -8.84
N GLY A 57 -4.12 -46.28 -9.51
CA GLY A 57 -4.07 -45.75 -10.87
C GLY A 57 -4.11 -44.22 -10.99
N VAL A 58 -4.08 -43.49 -9.88
CA VAL A 58 -4.19 -42.02 -9.86
C VAL A 58 -3.27 -41.41 -8.81
N PHE A 59 -2.72 -40.23 -9.11
CA PHE A 59 -2.03 -39.41 -8.11
C PHE A 59 -3.06 -38.70 -7.23
N ILE A 60 -2.92 -38.89 -5.92
CA ILE A 60 -3.74 -38.21 -4.91
C ILE A 60 -2.83 -37.43 -3.96
N GLU A 61 -3.39 -36.41 -3.32
CA GLU A 61 -2.67 -35.57 -2.37
C GLU A 61 -2.00 -36.38 -1.26
N TYR A 62 -0.75 -36.06 -0.95
CA TYR A 62 0.05 -36.75 0.05
C TYR A 62 0.67 -35.77 1.04
N PHE A 63 0.43 -36.03 2.32
CA PHE A 63 1.00 -35.27 3.44
C PHE A 63 1.99 -36.19 4.17
N PRO A 64 3.30 -36.12 3.87
CA PRO A 64 4.29 -36.89 4.62
C PRO A 64 4.31 -36.45 6.09
N GLU A 65 4.72 -37.34 6.98
CA GLU A 65 5.10 -36.96 8.34
C GLU A 65 6.35 -36.08 8.26
N THR A 66 6.15 -34.77 8.27
CA THR A 66 7.25 -33.82 8.18
C THR A 66 7.88 -33.63 9.54
N LYS A 67 9.21 -33.71 9.60
CA LYS A 67 9.98 -33.23 10.76
C LYS A 67 9.65 -31.77 11.05
N SER A 68 9.76 -31.41 12.32
CA SER A 68 9.67 -30.02 12.75
C SER A 68 10.69 -29.17 11.97
N TRP A 69 10.26 -27.96 11.61
CA TRP A 69 11.15 -26.96 11.06
C TRP A 69 11.98 -26.40 12.22
N ASN A 70 13.14 -27.02 12.43
CA ASN A 70 14.04 -26.71 13.52
C ASN A 70 14.58 -25.28 13.38
N ARG A 71 14.90 -24.68 14.52
CA ARG A 71 15.53 -23.37 14.55
C ARG A 71 16.86 -23.39 13.81
N GLN A 72 17.23 -22.25 13.23
CA GLN A 72 18.50 -22.11 12.49
C GLN A 72 19.69 -21.75 13.40
N ASP A 73 19.43 -21.36 14.64
CA ASP A 73 20.48 -21.18 15.63
C ASP A 73 20.77 -22.48 16.36
N ASN A 74 22.05 -22.76 16.65
CA ASN A 74 22.48 -23.90 17.48
C ASN A 74 22.16 -23.65 18.96
N HIS A 75 20.95 -23.18 19.25
CA HIS A 75 20.51 -22.77 20.56
C HIS A 75 19.96 -23.97 21.33
N GLU A 76 20.52 -24.20 22.52
CA GLU A 76 20.06 -25.26 23.42
C GLU A 76 19.50 -24.61 24.70
N CYS A 77 18.19 -24.71 24.89
CA CYS A 77 17.48 -24.19 26.07
C CYS A 77 16.45 -25.23 26.56
N GLY A 78 16.11 -25.20 27.85
CA GLY A 78 15.04 -26.05 28.40
C GLY A 78 13.62 -25.60 28.04
N THR A 79 13.49 -24.52 27.26
CA THR A 79 12.21 -23.90 26.89
C THR A 79 11.91 -24.03 25.39
N ILE A 80 12.58 -24.96 24.70
CA ILE A 80 12.28 -25.31 23.30
C ILE A 80 10.93 -26.04 23.25
N TYR A 81 10.09 -25.68 22.28
CA TYR A 81 8.83 -26.36 22.02
C TYR A 81 8.46 -26.32 20.54
N ASP A 82 7.76 -27.35 20.08
CA ASP A 82 7.17 -27.39 18.74
C ASP A 82 5.75 -26.82 18.76
N LYS A 83 5.43 -26.05 17.73
CA LYS A 83 4.08 -25.52 17.52
C LYS A 83 3.63 -25.71 16.08
N GLY A 84 2.41 -26.22 15.92
CA GLY A 84 1.75 -26.33 14.63
C GLY A 84 1.37 -24.96 14.07
N MET A 85 1.81 -24.70 12.84
CA MET A 85 1.64 -23.45 12.11
C MET A 85 0.97 -23.71 10.76
N ILE A 86 0.18 -22.74 10.32
CA ILE A 86 -0.28 -22.64 8.93
C ILE A 86 0.66 -21.67 8.21
N ILE A 87 1.30 -22.11 7.12
CA ILE A 87 2.22 -21.29 6.34
C ILE A 87 1.66 -21.17 4.92
N LEU A 88 1.48 -19.95 4.44
CA LEU A 88 1.20 -19.71 3.02
C LEU A 88 2.51 -19.42 2.30
N ASP A 89 2.79 -20.19 1.25
CA ASP A 89 3.96 -19.95 0.41
C ASP A 89 3.73 -18.83 -0.62
N SER A 90 4.79 -18.49 -1.34
CA SER A 90 4.77 -17.47 -2.42
C SER A 90 3.78 -17.75 -3.56
N ARG A 91 3.28 -18.98 -3.71
CA ARG A 91 2.26 -19.36 -4.69
C ARG A 91 0.84 -19.37 -4.10
N GLY A 92 0.70 -19.00 -2.82
CA GLY A 92 -0.55 -19.00 -2.09
C GLY A 92 -1.02 -20.38 -1.63
N ARG A 93 -0.14 -21.39 -1.63
CA ARG A 93 -0.47 -22.73 -1.12
C ARG A 93 -0.35 -22.76 0.39
N GLN A 94 -1.29 -23.45 1.03
CA GLN A 94 -1.30 -23.61 2.47
C GLN A 94 -0.56 -24.87 2.91
N HIS A 95 0.36 -24.71 3.85
CA HIS A 95 1.15 -25.78 4.44
C HIS A 95 0.86 -25.85 5.94
N LYS A 96 0.63 -27.06 6.47
CA LYS A 96 0.61 -27.30 7.92
C LYS A 96 1.98 -27.84 8.33
N ARG A 97 2.71 -27.10 9.18
CA ARG A 97 4.06 -27.46 9.63
C ARG A 97 4.22 -27.23 11.10
N ASN A 98 4.95 -28.12 11.77
CA ASN A 98 5.47 -27.82 13.10
C ASN A 98 6.72 -26.98 12.94
N VAL A 99 6.81 -25.88 13.67
CA VAL A 99 7.99 -25.02 13.76
C VAL A 99 8.48 -25.05 15.19
N GLU A 100 9.78 -25.15 15.36
CA GLU A 100 10.45 -25.17 16.66
C GLU A 100 10.67 -23.74 17.16
N PHE A 101 10.20 -23.44 18.37
CA PHE A 101 10.34 -22.13 19.05
C PHE A 101 11.11 -22.31 20.36
N CYS A 102 11.64 -21.23 20.95
CA CYS A 102 12.18 -21.22 22.32
C CYS A 102 11.65 -20.00 23.06
N GLY A 103 11.41 -20.13 24.37
CA GLY A 103 10.99 -19.01 25.23
C GLY A 103 12.05 -17.91 25.41
N CYS A 104 13.24 -18.04 24.81
CA CYS A 104 14.30 -17.04 24.83
C CYS A 104 14.15 -15.93 23.78
N GLU A 105 13.24 -16.08 22.81
CA GLU A 105 12.94 -15.05 21.80
C GLU A 105 11.45 -15.03 21.44
N GLY A 106 11.00 -13.98 20.75
CA GLY A 106 9.63 -13.90 20.26
C GLY A 106 9.36 -14.88 19.10
N GLU A 107 8.16 -15.47 19.06
CA GLU A 107 7.76 -16.36 17.95
C GLU A 107 7.85 -15.65 16.57
N ALA A 108 7.56 -14.35 16.52
CA ALA A 108 7.72 -13.54 15.31
C ALA A 108 9.18 -13.49 14.84
N GLU A 109 10.15 -13.32 15.76
CA GLU A 109 11.58 -13.28 15.43
C GLU A 109 12.07 -14.62 14.87
N THR A 110 11.66 -15.74 15.48
CA THR A 110 11.93 -17.08 14.96
C THR A 110 11.40 -17.23 13.53
N LEU A 111 10.16 -16.81 13.26
CA LEU A 111 9.57 -16.90 11.91
C LEU A 111 10.32 -16.03 10.89
N LEU A 112 10.75 -14.83 11.28
CA LEU A 112 11.54 -13.96 10.41
C LEU A 112 12.89 -14.59 10.05
N LYS A 113 13.56 -15.29 10.98
CA LYS A 113 14.77 -16.08 10.69
C LYS A 113 14.52 -17.20 9.69
N HIS A 114 13.29 -17.72 9.63
CA HIS A 114 12.86 -18.68 8.61
C HIS A 114 12.39 -18.04 7.30
N LEU A 115 12.54 -16.73 7.13
CA LEU A 115 12.02 -15.96 6.00
C LEU A 115 10.50 -16.10 5.87
N LEU A 116 9.81 -16.09 7.01
CA LEU A 116 8.36 -16.09 7.11
C LEU A 116 7.91 -14.83 7.85
N TRP A 117 6.99 -14.09 7.24
CA TRP A 117 6.31 -12.98 7.85
C TRP A 117 5.18 -13.49 8.76
N PRO A 118 5.21 -13.19 10.08
CA PRO A 118 4.18 -13.65 10.99
C PRO A 118 2.89 -12.87 10.79
N ALA A 119 1.75 -13.56 10.85
CA ALA A 119 0.45 -12.90 10.73
C ALA A 119 0.04 -12.13 12.01
N SER A 120 0.75 -12.33 13.12
CA SER A 120 0.64 -11.54 14.35
C SER A 120 1.96 -11.53 15.13
N PRO A 121 2.26 -10.47 15.91
CA PRO A 121 3.58 -10.31 16.51
C PRO A 121 3.86 -11.21 17.73
N LYS A 122 2.83 -11.61 18.49
CA LYS A 122 3.02 -12.29 19.79
C LYS A 122 2.75 -13.79 19.77
N ARG A 123 1.70 -14.22 19.06
CA ARG A 123 1.26 -15.62 19.02
C ARG A 123 0.76 -15.97 17.61
N PRO A 124 1.61 -15.90 16.59
CA PRO A 124 1.22 -16.22 15.22
C PRO A 124 0.75 -17.67 15.14
N ALA A 125 -0.41 -17.90 14.52
CA ALA A 125 -0.87 -19.22 14.10
C ALA A 125 -0.74 -19.41 12.59
N ILE A 126 -0.65 -18.28 11.87
CA ILE A 126 -0.45 -18.20 10.42
C ILE A 126 0.84 -17.41 10.18
N ALA A 127 1.60 -17.80 9.15
CA ALA A 127 2.72 -17.04 8.61
C ALA A 127 2.68 -17.06 7.07
N PHE A 128 3.31 -16.07 6.45
CA PHE A 128 3.36 -15.89 5.01
C PHE A 128 4.81 -15.89 4.55
N GLN A 129 5.13 -16.54 3.44
CA GLN A 129 6.42 -16.30 2.79
C GLN A 129 6.43 -14.86 2.23
N PHE A 130 7.55 -14.14 2.37
CA PHE A 130 7.69 -12.75 1.92
C PHE A 130 7.21 -12.55 0.47
N GLY A 131 7.59 -13.45 -0.44
CA GLY A 131 7.17 -13.40 -1.84
C GLY A 131 5.67 -13.33 -2.08
N LEU A 132 4.83 -13.86 -1.18
CA LEU A 132 3.38 -13.74 -1.30
C LEU A 132 2.92 -12.31 -1.04
N LEU A 133 3.52 -11.66 -0.03
CA LEU A 133 3.22 -10.27 0.34
C LEU A 133 3.82 -9.29 -0.67
N ASP A 134 5.00 -9.60 -1.24
CA ASP A 134 5.60 -8.85 -2.35
C ASP A 134 4.62 -8.82 -3.54
N TRP A 135 4.08 -9.98 -3.93
CA TRP A 135 3.09 -10.08 -5.01
C TRP A 135 1.80 -9.34 -4.70
N LEU A 136 1.29 -9.45 -3.47
CA LEU A 136 0.12 -8.70 -3.05
C LEU A 136 0.37 -7.19 -3.19
N ASN A 137 1.50 -6.68 -2.71
CA ASN A 137 1.78 -5.25 -2.77
C ASN A 137 1.93 -4.76 -4.21
N ALA A 138 2.66 -5.50 -5.06
CA ALA A 138 2.79 -5.19 -6.48
C ALA A 138 1.43 -5.19 -7.19
N LEU A 139 0.56 -6.17 -6.93
CA LEU A 139 -0.78 -6.23 -7.54
C LEU A 139 -1.70 -5.12 -7.01
N MET A 140 -1.54 -4.69 -5.76
CA MET A 140 -2.28 -3.55 -5.21
C MET A 140 -1.85 -2.23 -5.86
N LEU A 141 -0.54 -2.01 -6.02
CA LEU A 141 0.01 -0.74 -6.53
C LEU A 141 -0.07 -0.61 -8.06
N GLU A 142 0.30 -1.65 -8.80
CA GLU A 142 0.35 -1.59 -10.27
C GLU A 142 -0.97 -1.98 -10.91
N CYS A 143 -1.63 -3.01 -10.35
CA CYS A 143 -2.83 -3.59 -10.94
C CYS A 143 -4.12 -3.15 -10.24
N HIS A 144 -4.02 -2.38 -9.14
CA HIS A 144 -5.17 -1.88 -8.39
C HIS A 144 -6.12 -3.01 -7.97
N VAL A 145 -5.55 -4.16 -7.59
CA VAL A 145 -6.30 -5.31 -7.07
C VAL A 145 -6.54 -5.10 -5.58
N SER A 146 -7.75 -5.33 -5.09
CA SER A 146 -8.01 -5.26 -3.65
C SER A 146 -7.42 -6.46 -2.91
N ALA A 147 -7.05 -6.30 -1.63
CA ALA A 147 -6.58 -7.43 -0.81
C ALA A 147 -7.60 -8.59 -0.79
N HIS A 148 -8.90 -8.28 -0.76
CA HIS A 148 -9.95 -9.29 -0.89
C HIS A 148 -9.90 -10.00 -2.25
N GLY A 149 -9.78 -9.25 -3.34
CA GLY A 149 -9.66 -9.81 -4.71
C GLY A 149 -8.44 -10.71 -4.85
N PHE A 150 -7.30 -10.32 -4.26
CA PHE A 150 -6.11 -11.16 -4.20
C PHE A 150 -6.37 -12.46 -3.44
N CYS A 151 -6.94 -12.40 -2.23
CA CYS A 151 -7.27 -13.59 -1.44
C CYS A 151 -8.24 -14.53 -2.17
N GLU A 152 -9.24 -13.99 -2.89
CA GLU A 152 -10.13 -14.80 -3.73
C GLU A 152 -9.39 -15.45 -4.91
N ALA A 153 -8.40 -14.77 -5.51
CA ALA A 153 -7.60 -15.32 -6.59
C ALA A 153 -6.75 -16.53 -6.13
N LEU A 154 -6.29 -16.56 -4.88
CA LEU A 154 -5.53 -17.68 -4.31
C LEU A 154 -6.28 -19.03 -4.40
N ARG A 155 -7.61 -18.99 -4.49
CA ARG A 155 -8.45 -20.20 -4.67
C ARG A 155 -8.18 -20.91 -6.00
N TYR A 156 -7.75 -20.16 -7.01
CA TYR A 156 -7.65 -20.62 -8.40
C TYR A 156 -6.21 -20.87 -8.85
N LEU A 157 -5.20 -20.39 -8.10
CA LEU A 157 -3.80 -20.43 -8.51
C LEU A 157 -3.09 -21.79 -8.33
N LEU A 158 -3.82 -22.85 -7.97
CA LEU A 158 -3.20 -24.15 -7.70
C LEU A 158 -3.25 -25.12 -8.90
N PRO A 159 -2.16 -25.85 -9.18
CA PRO A 159 -2.12 -26.84 -10.25
C PRO A 159 -3.07 -28.02 -9.99
N ASN A 160 -3.49 -28.63 -11.10
CA ASN A 160 -4.43 -29.74 -11.21
C ASN A 160 -4.43 -30.70 -10.01
N HIS A 161 -5.62 -30.95 -9.46
CA HIS A 161 -5.95 -31.93 -8.41
C HIS A 161 -5.55 -31.61 -6.97
N GLN A 162 -4.86 -30.49 -6.70
CA GLN A 162 -4.70 -30.02 -5.33
C GLN A 162 -5.92 -29.24 -4.86
N ARG A 163 -6.27 -29.42 -3.58
CA ARG A 163 -7.31 -28.63 -2.94
C ARG A 163 -6.81 -27.19 -2.76
N GLY A 164 -7.28 -26.29 -3.61
CA GLY A 164 -7.20 -24.84 -3.37
C GLY A 164 -7.79 -24.45 -2.02
N LEU A 165 -7.48 -23.24 -1.56
CA LEU A 165 -8.10 -22.70 -0.35
C LEU A 165 -9.63 -22.76 -0.50
N ILE A 166 -10.32 -23.34 0.48
CA ILE A 166 -11.77 -23.25 0.53
C ILE A 166 -12.19 -21.87 1.02
N VAL A 167 -13.47 -21.53 0.78
CA VAL A 167 -14.05 -20.23 1.13
C VAL A 167 -13.78 -19.83 2.59
N SER A 168 -13.82 -20.77 3.54
CA SER A 168 -13.51 -20.46 4.95
C SER A 168 -12.03 -20.15 5.17
N GLU A 169 -11.12 -20.88 4.53
CA GLU A 169 -9.68 -20.65 4.66
C GLU A 169 -9.28 -19.30 4.05
N VAL A 170 -9.89 -18.91 2.93
CA VAL A 170 -9.68 -17.58 2.33
C VAL A 170 -10.15 -16.47 3.25
N LYS A 171 -11.32 -16.64 3.88
CA LYS A 171 -11.83 -15.66 4.86
C LYS A 171 -10.90 -15.53 6.05
N ASP A 172 -10.35 -16.63 6.53
CA ASP A 172 -9.39 -16.62 7.63
C ASP A 172 -8.11 -15.88 7.21
N VAL A 173 -7.54 -16.22 6.05
CA VAL A 173 -6.34 -15.55 5.49
C VAL A 173 -6.58 -14.05 5.34
N TYR A 174 -7.66 -13.64 4.70
CA TYR A 174 -8.02 -12.23 4.52
C TYR A 174 -8.13 -11.52 5.88
N LYS A 175 -8.82 -12.15 6.84
CA LYS A 175 -9.00 -11.57 8.17
C LYS A 175 -7.65 -11.34 8.86
N VAL A 176 -6.74 -12.31 8.86
CA VAL A 176 -5.46 -12.14 9.58
C VAL A 176 -4.53 -11.18 8.84
N LEU A 177 -4.54 -11.21 7.50
CA LEU A 177 -3.78 -10.28 6.66
C LEU A 177 -4.18 -8.81 6.93
N MET A 178 -5.48 -8.53 7.01
CA MET A 178 -6.03 -7.19 7.24
C MET A 178 -6.11 -6.76 8.71
N ASN A 179 -5.72 -7.61 9.67
CA ASN A 179 -5.83 -7.28 11.10
C ASN A 179 -4.57 -6.64 11.69
N GLU A 180 -3.54 -6.35 10.87
CA GLU A 180 -2.31 -5.57 11.15
C GLU A 180 -1.13 -6.09 10.30
N SER A 181 -1.17 -7.36 9.88
CA SER A 181 -0.02 -8.04 9.26
C SER A 181 0.46 -7.35 7.98
N LEU A 182 -0.46 -6.93 7.11
CA LEU A 182 -0.13 -6.21 5.87
C LEU A 182 0.44 -4.82 6.14
N VAL A 183 -0.12 -4.10 7.12
CA VAL A 183 0.33 -2.76 7.51
C VAL A 183 1.75 -2.80 8.06
N GLU A 184 2.01 -3.74 8.99
CA GLU A 184 3.34 -3.91 9.56
C GLU A 184 4.37 -4.35 8.51
N TYR A 185 3.94 -5.17 7.55
CA TYR A 185 4.80 -5.57 6.44
C TYR A 185 5.18 -4.37 5.56
N ARG A 186 4.22 -3.50 5.22
CA ARG A 186 4.47 -2.27 4.45
C ARG A 186 5.40 -1.32 5.18
N ASN A 187 5.14 -1.06 6.46
CA ASN A 187 6.01 -0.28 7.34
C ASN A 187 7.44 -0.85 7.41
N PHE A 188 7.58 -2.18 7.50
CA PHE A 188 8.87 -2.85 7.43
C PHE A 188 9.57 -2.62 6.09
N THR A 189 8.87 -2.79 4.96
CA THR A 189 9.44 -2.56 3.62
C THR A 189 9.87 -1.10 3.41
N TYR A 190 9.09 -0.14 3.91
CA TYR A 190 9.44 1.28 3.87
C TYR A 190 10.73 1.56 4.65
N LYS A 191 10.80 1.13 5.91
CA LYS A 191 11.99 1.31 6.77
C LYS A 191 13.23 0.66 6.18
N MET A 192 13.09 -0.49 5.52
CA MET A 192 14.20 -1.17 4.85
C MET A 192 14.68 -0.38 3.62
N SER A 193 13.75 0.20 2.86
CA SER A 193 14.07 0.95 1.63
C SER A 193 14.83 2.25 1.93
N TYR A 194 14.46 2.97 2.99
CA TYR A 194 15.07 4.25 3.35
C TYR A 194 16.12 4.16 4.47
N SER A 195 16.27 2.99 5.11
CA SER A 195 17.25 2.74 6.19
C SER A 195 17.19 3.74 7.35
N THR A 196 16.04 4.37 7.57
CA THR A 196 15.84 5.46 8.56
C THR A 196 16.06 5.01 10.00
N GLN A 197 15.90 3.71 10.29
CA GLN A 197 16.24 3.16 11.61
C GLN A 197 17.74 3.10 11.86
N THR A 198 18.55 2.81 10.84
CA THR A 198 20.00 2.71 10.97
C THR A 198 20.67 4.06 10.83
N PHE A 199 20.11 4.93 9.99
CA PHE A 199 20.61 6.27 9.72
C PHE A 199 19.47 7.30 9.86
N PRO A 200 19.18 7.76 11.09
CA PRO A 200 18.07 8.70 11.34
C PRO A 200 18.21 10.05 10.64
N ASP A 201 19.44 10.40 10.22
CA ASP A 201 19.73 11.65 9.50
C ASP A 201 19.49 11.54 7.98
N LEU A 202 19.22 10.34 7.46
CA LEU A 202 18.84 10.18 6.05
C LEU A 202 17.41 10.64 5.83
N ASP A 203 17.20 11.30 4.69
CA ASP A 203 15.86 11.62 4.19
C ASP A 203 15.08 10.32 3.97
N ASP A 204 13.83 10.29 4.44
CA ASP A 204 12.95 9.14 4.32
C ASP A 204 12.24 9.08 2.96
N GLY A 205 12.71 9.87 1.98
CA GLY A 205 12.15 9.96 0.64
C GLY A 205 10.94 10.85 0.54
N THR A 206 10.58 11.58 1.60
CA THR A 206 9.46 12.53 1.59
C THR A 206 9.88 13.95 1.19
N ILE A 207 11.18 14.27 1.22
CA ILE A 207 11.68 15.61 0.93
C ILE A 207 12.25 15.68 -0.48
N CYS A 208 11.64 16.54 -1.31
CA CYS A 208 12.16 16.79 -2.65
C CYS A 208 13.56 17.44 -2.61
N PRO A 209 14.62 16.79 -3.13
CA PRO A 209 15.97 17.36 -3.13
C PRO A 209 16.08 18.58 -4.05
N GLY A 210 15.24 18.69 -5.08
CA GLY A 210 15.20 19.87 -5.95
C GLY A 210 14.56 21.11 -5.32
N CYS A 211 13.65 20.93 -4.35
CA CYS A 211 12.97 22.03 -3.65
C CYS A 211 13.61 22.38 -2.31
N PHE A 212 14.32 21.45 -1.68
CA PHE A 212 14.87 21.64 -0.32
C PHE A 212 16.36 21.26 -0.21
N GLY A 213 16.99 20.87 -1.32
CA GLY A 213 18.42 20.58 -1.35
C GLY A 213 19.31 21.82 -1.17
N PRO A 214 20.62 21.60 -1.00
CA PRO A 214 21.57 22.66 -0.64
C PRO A 214 21.76 23.73 -1.72
N THR A 215 21.34 23.49 -2.96
CA THR A 215 21.55 24.40 -4.09
C THR A 215 20.24 25.03 -4.55
N ASN A 216 20.06 26.32 -4.20
CA ASN A 216 19.07 27.27 -4.75
C ASN A 216 17.63 26.71 -4.91
N PRO A 217 16.90 26.53 -3.81
CA PRO A 217 15.61 25.85 -3.79
C PRO A 217 14.54 26.62 -4.57
N SER A 218 14.04 26.05 -5.67
CA SER A 218 12.83 26.57 -6.31
C SER A 218 11.60 25.94 -5.66
N LYS A 219 11.00 26.69 -4.72
CA LYS A 219 9.83 26.25 -3.95
C LYS A 219 8.54 26.63 -4.67
N MET A 220 8.22 25.86 -5.71
CA MET A 220 6.97 25.98 -6.44
C MET A 220 6.11 24.75 -6.17
N ILE A 221 4.92 24.99 -5.62
CA ILE A 221 3.98 23.96 -5.20
C ILE A 221 2.66 24.18 -5.90
N SER A 222 2.08 23.09 -6.42
CA SER A 222 0.71 23.05 -6.94
C SER A 222 -0.20 22.47 -5.87
N LEU A 223 -1.37 23.07 -5.69
CA LEU A 223 -2.39 22.67 -4.71
C LEU A 223 -3.68 22.31 -5.44
N ASP A 224 -4.32 21.24 -5.02
CA ASP A 224 -5.65 20.87 -5.49
C ASP A 224 -6.34 19.87 -4.54
N ALA A 225 -7.65 19.65 -4.73
CA ALA A 225 -8.45 18.66 -4.02
C ALA A 225 -9.01 17.59 -4.98
N ASP A 226 -8.67 16.32 -4.76
CA ASP A 226 -9.24 15.20 -5.51
C ASP A 226 -10.49 14.61 -4.82
N PHE A 227 -11.64 14.78 -5.47
CA PHE A 227 -12.94 14.27 -5.03
C PHE A 227 -13.24 12.84 -5.51
N GLN A 228 -12.33 12.18 -6.23
CA GLN A 228 -12.48 10.77 -6.59
C GLN A 228 -12.21 9.85 -5.39
N LEU A 229 -11.43 10.31 -4.41
CA LEU A 229 -10.98 9.53 -3.25
C LEU A 229 -11.91 9.67 -2.03
N VAL A 230 -13.20 9.35 -2.19
CA VAL A 230 -14.23 9.41 -1.12
C VAL A 230 -14.21 8.18 -0.18
N LYS A 231 -14.67 8.34 1.06
CA LYS A 231 -14.73 7.24 2.05
C LYS A 231 -15.75 7.40 3.20
N ASN A 232 -16.04 6.27 3.87
CA ASN A 232 -16.77 6.12 5.14
C ASN A 232 -15.82 5.88 6.35
N THR A 233 -16.07 6.55 7.47
CA THR A 233 -15.50 6.40 8.84
C THR A 233 -14.01 6.75 9.08
N THR A 234 -13.67 7.13 10.33
CA THR A 234 -12.42 7.71 10.94
C THR A 234 -11.47 6.66 11.55
N SER A 235 -10.16 6.80 11.85
CA SER A 235 -9.00 7.68 11.57
C SER A 235 -7.74 6.85 11.95
N PRO A 236 -6.56 6.99 11.32
CA PRO A 236 -5.43 6.05 11.46
C PRO A 236 -4.67 6.06 12.80
N ASN A 237 -3.96 4.97 13.11
CA ASN A 237 -3.08 4.79 14.28
C ASN A 237 -1.56 4.75 13.95
N HIS A 238 -1.14 4.98 12.70
CA HIS A 238 0.27 4.83 12.29
C HIS A 238 0.95 6.16 11.93
N THR A 239 2.28 6.14 11.89
CA THR A 239 3.12 7.27 11.45
C THR A 239 2.94 7.47 9.96
N ASN A 240 2.19 8.52 9.60
CA ASN A 240 2.05 8.96 8.22
C ASN A 240 3.32 9.68 7.74
N HIS A 241 3.75 9.38 6.52
CA HIS A 241 4.90 9.98 5.85
C HIS A 241 4.51 11.20 5.00
N PHE A 242 3.44 11.08 4.20
CA PHE A 242 2.95 12.15 3.32
C PHE A 242 1.66 12.78 3.84
N PHE A 243 0.85 12.01 4.58
CA PHE A 243 -0.41 12.50 5.15
C PHE A 243 -0.18 13.23 6.48
N THR A 244 -0.64 14.47 6.59
CA THR A 244 -0.66 15.17 7.87
C THR A 244 -1.61 14.48 8.84
N GLN A 245 -1.29 14.54 10.13
CA GLN A 245 -2.18 14.06 11.18
C GLN A 245 -3.51 14.83 11.12
N GLN A 246 -4.62 14.09 11.04
CA GLN A 246 -5.93 14.70 10.82
C GLN A 246 -6.33 15.64 11.97
N GLU A 247 -5.89 15.37 13.19
CA GLU A 247 -6.15 16.21 14.36
C GLU A 247 -5.54 17.61 14.20
N GLU A 248 -4.34 17.72 13.61
CA GLU A 248 -3.68 19.01 13.38
C GLU A 248 -4.46 19.86 12.37
N VAL A 249 -4.93 19.24 11.29
CA VAL A 249 -5.76 19.88 10.27
C VAL A 249 -7.09 20.33 10.87
N ASP A 250 -7.75 19.45 11.62
CA ASP A 250 -9.05 19.75 12.24
C ASP A 250 -8.91 20.90 13.27
N ASP A 251 -7.87 20.86 14.12
CA ASP A 251 -7.56 21.92 15.09
C ASP A 251 -7.30 23.26 14.43
N PHE A 252 -6.51 23.26 13.35
CA PHE A 252 -6.27 24.47 12.56
C PHE A 252 -7.59 25.01 12.00
N MET A 253 -8.42 24.16 11.41
CA MET A 253 -9.67 24.57 10.79
C MET A 253 -10.71 25.07 11.80
N ILE A 254 -10.69 24.58 13.04
CA ILE A 254 -11.51 25.10 14.14
C ILE A 254 -11.04 26.49 14.56
N LYS A 255 -9.72 26.68 14.70
CA LYS A 255 -9.11 27.97 15.09
C LYS A 255 -9.25 29.01 13.98
N TYR A 256 -9.20 28.57 12.72
CA TYR A 256 -9.27 29.42 11.54
C TYR A 256 -10.71 29.90 11.29
N SER A 257 -11.08 31.00 11.94
CA SER A 257 -12.37 31.68 11.75
C SER A 257 -12.21 32.86 10.78
N PRO A 258 -12.67 32.76 9.52
CA PRO A 258 -12.61 33.87 8.58
C PRO A 258 -13.56 35.00 9.01
N SER A 259 -13.15 36.24 8.74
CA SER A 259 -13.88 37.47 9.09
C SER A 259 -15.26 37.52 8.38
N GLU A 260 -16.34 37.55 9.15
CA GLU A 260 -17.75 37.61 8.67
C GLU A 260 -18.17 38.92 7.97
N LYS A 261 -17.23 39.77 7.54
CA LYS A 261 -17.59 41.04 6.88
C LYS A 261 -18.05 40.79 5.44
N ASN A 262 -19.35 40.88 5.20
CA ASN A 262 -20.06 40.98 3.91
C ASN A 262 -19.55 40.09 2.77
N VAL A 263 -20.35 39.07 2.43
CA VAL A 263 -20.27 38.37 1.15
C VAL A 263 -20.71 39.34 0.06
N THR A 264 -19.77 40.10 -0.52
CA THR A 264 -19.97 40.62 -1.87
C THR A 264 -19.98 39.40 -2.77
N ASN A 265 -21.12 39.15 -3.44
CA ASN A 265 -21.22 38.20 -4.54
C ASN A 265 -20.25 38.63 -5.65
N ASP A 266 -18.97 38.29 -5.51
CA ASP A 266 -18.02 38.41 -6.60
C ASP A 266 -18.45 37.33 -7.60
N ARG A 267 -18.89 37.77 -8.79
CA ARG A 267 -19.34 36.86 -9.83
C ARG A 267 -18.23 35.84 -10.07
N ASP A 268 -18.59 34.56 -10.09
CA ASP A 268 -17.65 33.45 -10.36
C ASP A 268 -16.76 33.86 -11.55
N CYS A 269 -15.46 33.97 -11.29
CA CYS A 269 -14.48 34.50 -12.25
C CYS A 269 -13.99 33.44 -13.24
N ASN A 270 -14.47 32.19 -13.09
CA ASN A 270 -14.09 31.02 -13.85
C ASN A 270 -15.32 30.47 -14.60
N ASP A 271 -15.21 30.32 -15.92
CA ASP A 271 -16.26 29.78 -16.80
C ASP A 271 -16.16 28.25 -16.98
N PHE A 272 -15.16 27.59 -16.37
CA PHE A 272 -15.03 26.13 -16.41
C PHE A 272 -16.10 25.44 -15.55
N GLN A 273 -17.02 24.72 -16.20
CA GLN A 273 -18.10 23.95 -15.56
C GLN A 273 -17.66 22.60 -14.96
N ALA A 274 -16.38 22.39 -14.65
CA ALA A 274 -15.94 21.17 -13.94
C ALA A 274 -16.49 21.10 -12.49
N ASP A 275 -16.64 22.26 -11.84
CA ASP A 275 -17.22 22.43 -10.50
C ASP A 275 -18.76 22.22 -10.47
N SER A 276 -19.42 22.19 -11.62
CA SER A 276 -20.89 22.13 -11.68
C SER A 276 -21.48 20.75 -11.35
N ARG A 277 -20.68 19.68 -11.42
CA ARG A 277 -21.13 18.33 -11.03
C ARG A 277 -21.12 18.10 -9.52
N ILE A 278 -20.50 18.99 -8.73
CA ILE A 278 -20.36 18.86 -7.27
C ILE A 278 -21.37 19.74 -6.52
N ARG A 279 -22.06 20.66 -7.20
CA ARG A 279 -23.13 21.49 -6.61
C ARG A 279 -24.48 20.77 -6.46
N SER A 280 -24.51 19.44 -6.30
CA SER A 280 -25.70 18.82 -5.72
C SER A 280 -25.69 19.15 -4.22
N LYS A 281 -26.61 20.00 -3.78
CA LYS A 281 -26.96 20.20 -2.36
C LYS A 281 -27.52 18.90 -1.77
N ASN A 282 -26.71 17.86 -1.70
CA ASN A 282 -27.02 16.66 -0.96
C ASN A 282 -26.05 16.63 0.21
N LYS A 283 -26.60 16.81 1.42
CA LYS A 283 -25.98 16.34 2.64
C LYS A 283 -25.67 14.86 2.43
N ASN A 284 -24.45 14.52 2.00
CA ASN A 284 -23.96 13.16 1.98
C ASN A 284 -23.71 12.75 3.44
N THR A 285 -24.78 12.48 4.20
CA THR A 285 -24.73 11.98 5.58
C THR A 285 -24.13 10.58 5.69
N LYS A 286 -23.62 10.02 4.59
CA LYS A 286 -23.06 8.66 4.51
C LYS A 286 -21.54 8.64 4.29
N LEU A 287 -20.91 9.75 3.89
CA LEU A 287 -19.46 9.83 3.63
C LEU A 287 -18.82 10.76 4.67
N ASP A 288 -17.74 10.31 5.31
CA ASP A 288 -17.00 11.10 6.31
C ASP A 288 -15.80 11.84 5.70
N GLU A 289 -15.21 11.29 4.64
CA GLU A 289 -14.14 11.91 3.85
C GLU A 289 -14.64 12.07 2.40
N ILE A 290 -14.67 13.30 1.92
CA ILE A 290 -15.27 13.62 0.61
C ILE A 290 -14.21 13.87 -0.47
N ALA A 291 -12.94 14.04 -0.08
CA ALA A 291 -11.82 14.32 -0.97
C ALA A 291 -10.48 14.19 -0.23
N VAL A 292 -9.39 14.17 -0.98
CA VAL A 292 -8.02 14.37 -0.49
C VAL A 292 -7.52 15.72 -1.00
N PHE A 293 -7.03 16.56 -0.11
CA PHE A 293 -6.30 17.77 -0.50
C PHE A 293 -4.81 17.44 -0.53
N GLY A 294 -4.11 17.91 -1.55
CA GLY A 294 -2.71 17.58 -1.74
C GLY A 294 -1.88 18.74 -2.24
N SER A 295 -0.56 18.55 -2.09
CA SER A 295 0.44 19.46 -2.61
C SER A 295 1.55 18.68 -3.28
N VAL A 296 1.95 19.16 -4.47
CA VAL A 296 2.98 18.54 -5.29
C VAL A 296 3.93 19.62 -5.78
N CYS A 297 5.24 19.36 -5.69
CA CYS A 297 6.22 20.32 -6.17
C CYS A 297 6.40 20.24 -7.69
N ARG A 298 7.07 21.24 -8.26
CA ARG A 298 7.38 21.27 -9.71
C ARG A 298 8.18 20.08 -10.23
N HIS A 299 8.88 19.37 -9.35
CA HIS A 299 9.67 18.18 -9.68
C HIS A 299 8.83 16.90 -9.57
N GLU A 300 7.51 17.04 -9.46
CA GLU A 300 6.55 15.94 -9.37
C GLU A 300 6.72 15.11 -8.10
N PHE A 301 7.30 15.72 -7.07
CA PHE A 301 7.46 15.11 -5.77
C PHE A 301 6.23 15.39 -4.92
N SER A 302 5.62 14.32 -4.42
CA SER A 302 4.59 14.33 -3.38
C SER A 302 5.09 15.11 -2.16
N ASN A 303 4.28 16.03 -1.63
CA ASN A 303 4.63 16.80 -0.46
C ASN A 303 3.65 16.48 0.68
N THR A 304 2.67 17.36 0.94
CA THR A 304 1.75 17.20 2.07
C THR A 304 0.32 16.93 1.59
N PHE A 305 -0.34 15.96 2.23
CA PHE A 305 -1.70 15.52 1.93
C PHE A 305 -2.55 15.43 3.19
N PHE A 306 -3.86 15.60 3.07
CA PHE A 306 -4.81 15.34 4.17
C PHE A 306 -6.22 15.12 3.67
N ASN A 307 -7.04 14.46 4.48
CA ASN A 307 -8.43 14.16 4.11
C ASN A 307 -9.34 15.37 4.37
N LEU A 308 -10.28 15.59 3.46
CA LEU A 308 -11.32 16.61 3.58
C LEU A 308 -12.61 15.98 4.11
N LYS A 309 -13.06 16.42 5.30
CA LYS A 309 -14.33 15.98 5.91
C LYS A 309 -15.56 16.77 5.45
N HIS A 310 -15.31 17.93 4.83
CA HIS A 310 -16.33 18.85 4.34
C HIS A 310 -15.91 19.38 2.98
N GLY A 311 -16.83 20.07 2.28
CA GLY A 311 -16.53 20.77 1.02
C GLY A 311 -15.24 21.58 1.10
N GLU A 312 -14.56 21.77 -0.02
CA GLU A 312 -13.32 22.54 -0.09
C GLU A 312 -13.53 23.95 0.47
N ARG A 313 -12.86 24.24 1.58
CA ARG A 313 -12.79 25.56 2.22
C ARG A 313 -11.40 26.14 1.97
N LEU A 314 -11.32 27.43 1.66
CA LEU A 314 -10.04 28.14 1.47
C LEU A 314 -9.10 28.04 2.69
N GLY A 315 -9.62 27.75 3.89
CA GLY A 315 -8.79 27.48 5.07
C GLY A 315 -7.83 26.31 4.88
N TYR A 316 -8.21 25.26 4.13
CA TYR A 316 -7.34 24.12 3.84
C TYR A 316 -6.11 24.54 3.02
N SER A 317 -6.29 25.40 2.03
CA SER A 317 -5.17 25.95 1.27
C SER A 317 -4.26 26.76 2.19
N VAL A 318 -4.81 27.58 3.08
CA VAL A 318 -4.05 28.42 4.03
C VAL A 318 -3.17 27.60 4.97
N PHE A 319 -3.65 26.43 5.41
CA PHE A 319 -2.88 25.50 6.24
C PHE A 319 -1.52 25.12 5.59
N LEU A 320 -1.47 24.99 4.26
CA LEU A 320 -0.25 24.59 3.53
C LEU A 320 0.66 25.74 3.11
N LEU A 321 0.26 27.01 3.27
CA LEU A 321 1.01 28.15 2.72
C LEU A 321 2.25 28.54 3.54
N GLU A 322 2.46 27.97 4.72
CA GLU A 322 3.58 28.34 5.57
C GLU A 322 4.90 27.85 4.97
N LYS A 323 5.68 28.79 4.37
CA LYS A 323 7.09 28.66 3.87
C LYS A 323 7.30 28.35 2.37
N LEU A 324 6.39 28.74 1.50
CA LEU A 324 6.46 28.49 0.04
C LEU A 324 6.66 29.78 -0.77
N LEU A 325 7.31 29.72 -1.94
CA LEU A 325 7.63 30.92 -2.74
C LEU A 325 6.61 31.13 -3.87
N TYR A 326 6.30 30.07 -4.63
CA TYR A 326 5.30 30.10 -5.71
C TYR A 326 4.22 29.06 -5.46
N ILE A 327 2.96 29.48 -5.52
CA ILE A 327 1.79 28.65 -5.29
C ILE A 327 0.94 28.65 -6.55
N MET A 328 0.74 27.46 -7.13
CA MET A 328 -0.14 27.25 -8.26
C MET A 328 -1.44 26.64 -7.75
N TYR A 329 -2.55 27.35 -7.96
CA TYR A 329 -3.86 26.91 -7.49
C TYR A 329 -4.96 27.43 -8.41
N ASP A 330 -5.90 26.57 -8.74
CA ASP A 330 -7.03 26.86 -9.63
C ASP A 330 -7.83 28.10 -9.25
N ILE A 331 -7.97 28.30 -7.94
CA ILE A 331 -8.71 29.42 -7.36
C ILE A 331 -7.77 30.41 -6.65
N ALA A 332 -6.52 30.52 -7.09
CA ALA A 332 -5.52 31.45 -6.55
C ALA A 332 -6.04 32.89 -6.43
N CYS A 333 -6.85 33.36 -7.38
CA CYS A 333 -7.46 34.70 -7.31
C CYS A 333 -8.48 34.85 -6.17
N LYS A 334 -9.23 33.78 -5.86
CA LYS A 334 -10.17 33.74 -4.72
C LYS A 334 -9.39 33.64 -3.42
N LEU A 335 -8.31 32.85 -3.39
CA LEU A 335 -7.41 32.74 -2.24
C LEU A 335 -6.73 34.07 -1.91
N GLU A 336 -6.21 34.79 -2.91
CA GLU A 336 -5.59 36.11 -2.69
C GLU A 336 -6.61 37.11 -2.10
N SER A 337 -7.82 37.14 -2.66
CA SER A 337 -8.92 38.00 -2.17
C SER A 337 -9.30 37.64 -0.73
N HIS A 338 -9.33 36.36 -0.40
CA HIS A 338 -9.60 35.86 0.95
C HIS A 338 -8.50 36.23 1.94
N LEU A 339 -7.22 36.07 1.57
CA LEU A 339 -6.09 36.45 2.42
C LEU A 339 -6.06 37.96 2.68
N LYS A 340 -6.31 38.79 1.65
CA LYS A 340 -6.42 40.25 1.79
C LYS A 340 -7.55 40.64 2.74
N LYS A 341 -8.72 40.01 2.59
CA LYS A 341 -9.90 40.25 3.43
C LYS A 341 -9.68 39.88 4.89
N ASN A 342 -8.87 38.86 5.15
CA ASN A 342 -8.54 38.38 6.50
C ASN A 342 -7.22 38.95 7.03
N GLU A 343 -6.70 40.03 6.42
CA GLU A 343 -5.51 40.75 6.88
C GLU A 343 -4.27 39.85 7.02
N ARG A 344 -4.17 38.79 6.21
CA ARG A 344 -3.03 37.85 6.19
C ARG A 344 -1.87 38.34 5.33
N SER A 345 -1.41 39.57 5.58
CA SER A 345 -0.23 40.13 4.90
C SER A 345 1.06 39.38 5.24
N ASP A 346 1.10 38.73 6.41
CA ASP A 346 2.17 37.83 6.81
C ASP A 346 2.41 36.72 5.78
N ILE A 347 1.34 36.14 5.23
CA ILE A 347 1.42 35.13 4.15
C ILE A 347 1.66 35.80 2.79
N LEU A 348 0.84 36.81 2.44
CA LEU A 348 0.87 37.41 1.10
C LEU A 348 2.23 38.00 0.73
N ASN A 349 3.01 38.47 1.70
CA ASN A 349 4.34 39.02 1.45
C ASN A 349 5.41 37.94 1.18
N GLN A 350 5.10 36.67 1.42
CA GLN A 350 6.03 35.54 1.29
C GLN A 350 5.76 34.66 0.07
N ILE A 351 4.56 34.76 -0.52
CA ILE A 351 4.11 33.88 -1.61
C ILE A 351 3.75 34.68 -2.87
N GLU A 352 3.98 34.08 -4.02
CA GLU A 352 3.40 34.49 -5.29
C GLU A 352 2.30 33.50 -5.69
N LEU A 353 1.08 33.99 -5.89
CA LEU A 353 -0.07 33.18 -6.26
C LEU A 353 -0.26 33.17 -7.78
N LEU A 354 -0.43 31.99 -8.35
CA LEU A 354 -0.55 31.78 -9.80
C LEU A 354 -1.61 30.71 -10.08
N ILE A 355 -2.14 30.70 -11.31
CA ILE A 355 -3.12 29.70 -11.76
C ILE A 355 -2.44 28.79 -12.78
N PRO A 356 -2.54 27.44 -12.67
CA PRO A 356 -2.03 26.52 -13.69
C PRO A 356 -2.45 26.90 -15.10
N ILE A 357 -1.59 26.66 -16.09
CA ILE A 357 -1.74 27.23 -17.43
C ILE A 357 -3.08 26.87 -18.05
N PHE A 358 -3.51 25.61 -17.94
CA PHE A 358 -4.76 25.17 -18.52
C PHE A 358 -5.96 25.86 -17.86
N HIS A 359 -5.96 25.88 -16.53
CA HIS A 359 -7.01 26.46 -15.70
C HIS A 359 -7.09 27.98 -15.87
N CYS A 360 -5.96 28.65 -16.11
CA CYS A 360 -5.87 30.09 -16.30
C CYS A 360 -6.80 30.59 -17.41
N TYR A 361 -6.91 29.86 -18.53
CA TYR A 361 -7.79 30.23 -19.64
C TYR A 361 -9.28 30.21 -19.28
N GLY A 362 -9.68 29.47 -18.24
CA GLY A 362 -11.04 29.47 -17.72
C GLY A 362 -11.40 30.75 -16.97
N HIS A 363 -10.41 31.53 -16.53
CA HIS A 363 -10.65 32.75 -15.76
C HIS A 363 -10.88 33.99 -16.64
N LYS A 364 -11.51 35.03 -16.07
CA LYS A 364 -11.63 36.35 -16.69
C LYS A 364 -10.27 36.92 -17.13
N LEU A 365 -10.26 37.74 -18.18
CA LEU A 365 -9.04 38.32 -18.75
C LEU A 365 -8.13 39.02 -17.73
N SER A 366 -8.69 39.72 -16.73
CA SER A 366 -7.87 40.35 -15.69
C SER A 366 -7.12 39.33 -14.84
N CYS A 367 -7.73 38.19 -14.51
CA CYS A 367 -7.04 37.09 -13.84
C CYS A 367 -5.98 36.45 -14.75
N GLN A 368 -6.27 36.27 -16.04
CA GLN A 368 -5.29 35.75 -17.01
C GLN A 368 -4.06 36.67 -17.17
N ILE A 369 -4.23 37.96 -16.95
CA ILE A 369 -3.10 38.90 -16.98
C ILE A 369 -2.31 38.77 -15.68
N VAL A 370 -2.96 38.78 -14.53
CA VAL A 370 -2.29 38.84 -13.22
C VAL A 370 -1.66 37.51 -12.83
N TYR A 371 -2.38 36.40 -12.95
CA TYR A 371 -2.00 35.11 -12.35
C TYR A 371 -1.39 34.11 -13.35
N ASN A 372 -1.14 34.52 -14.59
CA ASN A 372 -0.64 33.61 -15.62
C ASN A 372 0.86 33.31 -15.43
N PRO A 373 1.26 32.04 -15.26
CA PRO A 373 2.65 31.65 -15.00
C PRO A 373 3.61 32.07 -16.11
N ARG A 374 3.14 32.14 -17.37
CA ARG A 374 3.93 32.58 -18.53
C ARG A 374 4.38 34.04 -18.43
N ARG A 375 3.70 34.83 -17.61
CA ARG A 375 3.99 36.25 -17.40
C ARG A 375 4.86 36.47 -16.16
N GLN A 376 5.14 35.43 -15.38
CA GLN A 376 5.93 35.52 -14.17
C GLN A 376 7.42 35.21 -14.43
N PRO A 377 8.33 36.18 -14.19
CA PRO A 377 9.77 35.93 -14.31
C PRO A 377 10.22 34.79 -13.38
N GLY A 378 11.13 33.95 -13.89
CA GLY A 378 11.73 32.86 -13.10
C GLY A 378 11.03 31.51 -13.15
N LEU A 379 9.83 31.42 -13.76
CA LEU A 379 9.10 30.14 -13.87
C LEU A 379 9.38 29.32 -15.14
N GLY A 380 10.05 29.92 -16.12
CA GLY A 380 10.38 29.26 -17.38
C GLY A 380 9.12 28.76 -18.10
N LEU A 381 9.11 27.48 -18.48
CA LEU A 381 7.99 26.87 -19.20
C LEU A 381 7.04 26.03 -18.34
N THR A 382 7.11 26.18 -17.02
CA THR A 382 6.35 25.36 -16.07
C THR A 382 4.83 25.54 -16.22
N ASP A 383 4.09 24.42 -16.20
CA ASP A 383 2.65 24.39 -16.45
C ASP A 383 1.79 24.51 -15.19
N GLY A 384 2.26 23.98 -14.05
CA GLY A 384 1.51 23.93 -12.80
C GLY A 384 0.54 22.77 -12.68
N GLU A 385 0.58 21.82 -13.60
CA GLU A 385 -0.38 20.71 -13.70
C GLU A 385 0.13 19.46 -12.94
N CYS A 386 1.11 19.62 -12.04
CA CYS A 386 1.79 18.51 -11.36
C CYS A 386 0.84 17.73 -10.46
N VAL A 387 -0.02 18.44 -9.74
CA VAL A 387 -1.00 17.84 -8.81
C VAL A 387 -2.09 17.09 -9.58
N GLU A 388 -2.56 17.62 -10.71
CA GLU A 388 -3.53 16.96 -11.60
C GLU A 388 -2.98 15.65 -12.20
N ARG A 389 -1.69 15.64 -12.56
CA ARG A 389 -1.02 14.41 -13.03
C ARG A 389 -0.95 13.35 -11.94
N LEU A 390 -0.68 13.76 -10.69
CA LEU A 390 -0.73 12.87 -9.53
C LEU A 390 -2.16 12.34 -9.30
N TRP A 391 -3.19 13.19 -9.40
CA TRP A 391 -4.59 12.77 -9.30
C TRP A 391 -5.01 11.79 -10.37
N SER A 392 -4.54 11.97 -11.61
CA SER A 392 -4.77 10.97 -12.67
C SER A 392 -4.17 9.61 -12.34
N PHE A 393 -3.08 9.57 -11.57
CA PHE A 393 -2.47 8.33 -11.09
C PHE A 393 -3.25 7.77 -9.89
N LEU A 394 -3.47 8.57 -8.84
CA LEU A 394 -4.16 8.14 -7.61
C LEU A 394 -5.64 7.80 -7.84
N GLY A 395 -6.29 8.40 -8.83
CA GLY A 395 -7.68 8.10 -9.19
C GLY A 395 -7.92 6.63 -9.54
N LYS A 396 -6.88 5.89 -9.98
CA LYS A 396 -6.96 4.44 -10.23
C LYS A 396 -7.20 3.63 -8.96
N PHE A 397 -6.80 4.14 -7.80
CA PHE A 397 -6.98 3.50 -6.48
C PHE A 397 -8.38 3.71 -5.90
N SER A 398 -9.15 4.67 -6.42
CA SER A 398 -10.47 5.05 -5.91
C SER A 398 -11.40 3.86 -5.65
N ASN A 399 -11.43 2.88 -6.57
CA ASN A 399 -12.29 1.71 -6.46
C ASN A 399 -11.88 0.77 -5.32
N ILE A 400 -10.58 0.59 -5.08
CA ILE A 400 -10.10 -0.30 -4.02
C ILE A 400 -10.04 0.39 -2.67
N SER A 401 -9.78 1.70 -2.63
CA SER A 401 -9.68 2.47 -1.39
C SER A 401 -11.02 2.78 -0.73
N LYS A 402 -12.12 2.75 -1.49
CA LYS A 402 -13.45 3.19 -1.05
C LYS A 402 -14.01 2.38 0.12
N GLU A 403 -13.81 1.07 0.09
CA GLU A 403 -14.33 0.13 1.09
C GLU A 403 -13.27 -0.26 2.15
N MET A 404 -12.08 0.35 2.08
CA MET A 404 -11.00 0.12 3.04
C MET A 404 -11.25 0.90 4.33
N THR A 405 -10.73 0.37 5.45
CA THR A 405 -10.69 1.13 6.70
C THR A 405 -9.77 2.35 6.54
N PRO A 406 -9.94 3.42 7.35
CA PRO A 406 -9.10 4.63 7.28
C PRO A 406 -7.61 4.36 7.29
N GLU A 407 -7.20 3.47 8.18
CA GLU A 407 -5.81 3.08 8.37
C GLU A 407 -5.26 2.53 7.05
N HIS A 408 -5.86 1.44 6.56
CA HIS A 408 -5.40 0.76 5.36
C HIS A 408 -5.48 1.62 4.10
N ARG A 409 -6.46 2.53 4.02
CA ARG A 409 -6.56 3.47 2.89
C ARG A 409 -5.39 4.44 2.90
N THR A 410 -5.11 5.08 4.05
CA THR A 410 -3.99 6.00 4.15
C THR A 410 -2.70 5.26 3.81
N ASP A 411 -2.46 4.08 4.39
CA ASP A 411 -1.26 3.28 4.08
C ASP A 411 -1.14 2.96 2.59
N LEU A 412 -2.23 2.57 1.92
CA LEU A 412 -2.23 2.32 0.48
C LEU A 412 -1.92 3.60 -0.33
N LEU A 413 -2.48 4.74 0.06
CA LEU A 413 -2.22 6.00 -0.62
C LEU A 413 -0.78 6.49 -0.35
N GLU A 414 -0.24 6.27 0.83
CA GLU A 414 1.18 6.58 1.13
C GLU A 414 2.11 5.70 0.31
N ASP A 415 1.85 4.40 0.22
CA ASP A 415 2.60 3.50 -0.64
C ASP A 415 2.52 3.96 -2.11
N ALA A 416 1.33 4.37 -2.58
CA ALA A 416 1.16 4.88 -3.94
C ALA A 416 1.87 6.23 -4.16
N LEU A 417 1.94 7.10 -3.15
CA LEU A 417 2.66 8.37 -3.22
C LEU A 417 4.18 8.19 -3.23
N ALA A 418 4.67 7.10 -2.63
CA ALA A 418 6.07 6.70 -2.61
C ALA A 418 6.51 5.88 -3.84
N HIS A 419 5.54 5.34 -4.59
CA HIS A 419 5.73 4.44 -5.73
C HIS A 419 6.17 5.19 -6.99
#